data_AF-A0AAV0EB97-F1
#
_entry.id   AF-A0AAV0EB97-F1
#
_cell.length_a   1.000
_cell.length_b   1.000
_cell.length_c   1.000
_cell.angle_alpha   90.00
_cell.angle_beta   90.00
_cell.angle_gamma   90.00
#
_symmetry.space_group_name_H-M   'P 1'
#
loop_
_entity.id
_entity.type
_entity.pdbx_description
1 polymer ?
#
loop_
_entity_poly.entity_id
_entity_poly.type
_entity_poly.pdbx_seq_one_letter_code
_entity_poly.pdbx_strand_id
1 'polypeptide(L)'
;MGYLNSVLTSSSNKMDADDAPVSGGGLSQDGKFSYGYASCSGKRSSMEDFYDTRIDGIDGEVIGLFGVFDGHGGARAAEYVKQNLFSNLIKHPNFISDTKSAIADAYSHTDSEFLKSENSQNKDAGSTASTAILVGDRLLVANVGDSRAVICRGGHAIAVSRDHKPDQKDERQRIEEAGGFVMWAGTWRVGGVLAVSRAFGDRLLKQYVVADPEIKEERVDSSLEFLILASDGLWDVVTNEEAVSMVKPIKEPEEGAKRLMQEAYERGSSDNITIVIVRFLANDDDHHPVAVVDSSSSSHNSSSGASLVN
;
A
#
# COMPACT_ATOMS: atom_id res chain seq x y z
N MET A 1 -53.66 16.20 -34.80
CA MET A 1 -53.17 15.04 -34.02
C MET A 1 -52.06 14.38 -34.81
N GLY A 2 -50.80 14.76 -34.54
CA GLY A 2 -49.63 14.17 -35.16
C GLY A 2 -48.83 13.43 -34.10
N TYR A 3 -48.59 12.15 -34.31
CA TYR A 3 -47.69 11.34 -33.50
C TYR A 3 -46.24 11.66 -33.88
N LEU A 4 -45.42 12.01 -32.90
CA LEU A 4 -43.98 12.20 -33.05
C LEU A 4 -43.27 11.25 -32.08
N ASN A 5 -42.53 10.31 -32.66
CA ASN A 5 -41.54 9.48 -32.01
C ASN A 5 -40.49 10.36 -31.34
N SER A 6 -40.29 10.22 -30.02
CA SER A 6 -39.10 10.72 -29.34
C SER A 6 -38.15 9.56 -29.04
N VAL A 7 -37.03 9.59 -29.75
CA VAL A 7 -35.85 8.73 -29.59
C VAL A 7 -35.28 8.91 -28.18
N LEU A 8 -35.07 7.80 -27.48
CA LEU A 8 -34.27 7.74 -26.25
C LEU A 8 -32.80 7.97 -26.62
N THR A 9 -32.28 9.17 -26.39
CA THR A 9 -30.84 9.44 -26.39
C THR A 9 -30.29 9.09 -25.02
N SER A 10 -29.44 8.07 -24.97
CA SER A 10 -28.62 7.70 -23.82
C SER A 10 -27.74 8.89 -23.40
N SER A 11 -27.99 9.41 -22.21
CA SER A 11 -27.11 10.39 -21.55
C SER A 11 -25.81 9.69 -21.17
N SER A 12 -24.78 9.86 -21.99
CA SER A 12 -23.40 9.63 -21.58
C SER A 12 -23.09 10.61 -20.44
N ASN A 13 -22.94 10.10 -19.21
CA ASN A 13 -22.40 10.89 -18.10
C ASN A 13 -21.00 11.38 -18.50
N LYS A 14 -20.91 12.65 -18.87
CA LYS A 14 -19.62 13.34 -18.95
C LYS A 14 -19.24 13.66 -17.51
N MET A 15 -18.15 13.07 -17.04
CA MET A 15 -17.46 13.49 -15.82
C MET A 15 -17.09 14.97 -15.97
N ASP A 16 -17.40 15.79 -14.96
CA ASP A 16 -17.00 17.18 -14.91
C ASP A 16 -15.46 17.28 -14.85
N ALA A 17 -14.88 18.30 -15.47
CA ALA A 17 -13.43 18.44 -15.65
C ALA A 17 -12.63 18.61 -14.35
N ASP A 18 -13.30 18.89 -13.21
CA ASP A 18 -12.70 18.97 -11.87
C ASP A 18 -12.70 17.63 -11.11
N ASP A 19 -13.30 16.58 -11.69
CA ASP A 19 -13.45 15.24 -11.09
C ASP A 19 -12.62 14.18 -11.83
N ALA A 20 -11.64 14.62 -12.63
CA ALA A 20 -10.76 13.73 -13.37
C ALA A 20 -9.83 12.99 -12.40
N PRO A 21 -9.66 11.66 -12.55
CA PRO A 21 -8.71 10.91 -11.75
C PRO A 21 -7.29 11.49 -11.86
N VAL A 22 -6.61 11.61 -10.73
CA VAL A 22 -5.21 12.06 -10.67
C VAL A 22 -4.32 10.83 -10.75
N SER A 23 -3.31 10.85 -11.62
CA SER A 23 -2.32 9.78 -11.73
C SER A 23 -0.94 10.33 -12.05
N GLY A 24 0.07 9.51 -11.80
CA GLY A 24 1.45 9.82 -12.14
C GLY A 24 2.38 8.71 -11.68
N GLY A 25 3.68 8.95 -11.80
CA GLY A 25 4.70 8.01 -11.38
C GLY A 25 6.11 8.55 -11.50
N GLY A 26 7.08 7.69 -11.25
CA GLY A 26 8.49 8.04 -11.34
C GLY A 26 9.40 6.83 -11.27
N LEU A 27 10.69 7.08 -11.46
CA LEU A 27 11.78 6.10 -11.40
C LEU A 27 12.78 6.56 -10.34
N SER A 28 13.34 5.61 -9.58
CA SER A 28 14.42 5.91 -8.65
C SER A 28 15.67 6.38 -9.37
N GLN A 29 16.48 7.20 -8.69
CA GLN A 29 17.69 7.78 -9.27
C GLN A 29 18.71 6.70 -9.67
N ASP A 30 18.73 5.59 -8.95
CA ASP A 30 19.58 4.42 -9.21
C ASP A 30 18.92 3.36 -10.12
N GLY A 31 17.69 3.60 -10.58
CA GLY A 31 16.95 2.69 -11.46
C GLY A 31 16.52 1.36 -10.82
N LYS A 32 16.66 1.19 -9.51
CA LYS A 32 16.28 -0.06 -8.80
C LYS A 32 14.79 -0.24 -8.60
N PHE A 33 14.00 0.83 -8.65
CA PHE A 33 12.54 0.72 -8.57
C PHE A 33 11.84 1.84 -9.33
N SER A 34 10.64 1.57 -9.81
CA SER A 34 9.71 2.58 -10.32
C SER A 34 8.44 2.57 -9.47
N TYR A 35 7.69 3.66 -9.51
CA TYR A 35 6.42 3.77 -8.81
C TYR A 35 5.38 4.49 -9.67
N GLY A 36 4.13 4.30 -9.31
CA GLY A 36 3.01 4.95 -9.94
C GLY A 36 1.80 4.96 -9.03
N TYR A 37 0.92 5.91 -9.25
CA TYR A 37 -0.27 6.08 -8.43
C TYR A 37 -1.47 6.49 -9.28
N ALA A 38 -2.65 6.21 -8.75
CA ALA A 38 -3.93 6.68 -9.28
C ALA A 38 -4.87 6.95 -8.10
N SER A 39 -5.61 8.05 -8.17
CA SER A 39 -6.44 8.51 -7.07
C SER A 39 -7.67 9.25 -7.60
N CYS A 40 -8.86 8.90 -7.11
CA CYS A 40 -10.11 9.56 -7.49
C CYS A 40 -11.13 9.60 -6.35
N SER A 41 -12.05 10.55 -6.42
CA SER A 41 -13.19 10.72 -5.51
C SER A 41 -14.19 9.55 -5.57
N GLY A 42 -14.19 8.80 -6.67
CA GLY A 42 -15.12 7.71 -6.92
C GLY A 42 -16.55 8.22 -7.01
N LYS A 43 -17.41 7.77 -6.10
CA LYS A 43 -18.82 8.23 -6.01
C LYS A 43 -19.06 9.20 -4.85
N ARG A 44 -18.03 9.52 -4.06
CA ARG A 44 -18.13 10.45 -2.94
C ARG A 44 -18.16 11.88 -3.45
N SER A 45 -18.84 12.77 -2.72
CA SER A 45 -18.90 14.20 -3.03
C SER A 45 -17.64 14.97 -2.63
N SER A 46 -16.71 14.32 -1.92
CA SER A 46 -15.46 14.90 -1.43
C SER A 46 -14.33 13.88 -1.56
N MET A 47 -13.13 14.38 -1.78
CA MET A 47 -11.90 13.60 -1.75
C MET A 47 -11.22 13.81 -0.39
N GLU A 48 -11.23 12.77 0.44
CA GLU A 48 -10.60 12.75 1.78
C GLU A 48 -9.35 11.84 1.81
N ASP A 49 -9.16 11.03 0.77
CA ASP A 49 -7.94 10.28 0.51
C ASP A 49 -6.76 11.18 0.09
N PHE A 50 -5.57 10.82 0.57
CA PHE A 50 -4.30 11.39 0.13
C PHE A 50 -3.27 10.28 -0.12
N TYR A 51 -2.23 10.61 -0.87
CA TYR A 51 -1.05 9.78 -1.03
C TYR A 51 0.22 10.62 -0.98
N ASP A 52 1.34 9.97 -0.74
CA ASP A 52 2.66 10.57 -0.84
C ASP A 52 3.66 9.59 -1.45
N THR A 53 4.51 10.09 -2.34
CA THR A 53 5.54 9.32 -3.03
C THR A 53 6.80 10.17 -3.08
N ARG A 54 7.77 9.85 -2.21
CA ARG A 54 9.05 10.57 -2.13
C ARG A 54 10.20 9.62 -2.37
N ILE A 55 11.21 10.12 -3.06
CA ILE A 55 12.51 9.46 -3.19
C ILE A 55 13.53 10.44 -2.63
N ASP A 56 14.35 9.95 -1.70
CA ASP A 56 15.41 10.72 -1.05
C ASP A 56 16.74 9.94 -1.10
N GLY A 57 17.83 10.60 -0.72
CA GLY A 57 19.16 10.00 -0.60
C GLY A 57 19.78 10.34 0.74
N ILE A 58 19.95 9.35 1.63
CA ILE A 58 20.49 9.55 2.98
C ILE A 58 21.69 8.64 3.15
N ASP A 59 22.84 9.19 3.54
CA ASP A 59 24.09 8.47 3.77
C ASP A 59 24.53 7.56 2.61
N GLY A 60 24.17 7.92 1.38
CA GLY A 60 24.47 7.16 0.16
C GLY A 60 23.45 6.06 -0.18
N GLU A 61 22.45 5.83 0.68
CA GLU A 61 21.33 4.92 0.42
C GLU A 61 20.17 5.66 -0.25
N VAL A 62 19.58 5.02 -1.26
CA VAL A 62 18.33 5.51 -1.87
C VAL A 62 17.18 5.12 -0.96
N ILE A 63 16.40 6.12 -0.56
CA ILE A 63 15.27 5.98 0.34
C ILE A 63 13.98 6.17 -0.47
N GLY A 64 13.09 5.18 -0.41
CA GLY A 64 11.73 5.28 -0.98
C GLY A 64 10.70 5.42 0.13
N LEU A 65 9.81 6.41 0.02
CA LEU A 65 8.74 6.65 0.99
C LEU A 65 7.40 6.75 0.24
N PHE A 66 6.52 5.78 0.50
CA PHE A 66 5.23 5.66 -0.18
C PHE A 66 4.13 5.51 0.84
N GLY A 67 3.04 6.26 0.70
CA GLY A 67 1.94 6.23 1.65
C GLY A 67 0.59 6.44 0.99
N VAL A 68 -0.42 5.75 1.50
CA VAL A 68 -1.84 6.02 1.27
C VAL A 68 -2.49 6.36 2.62
N PHE A 69 -3.25 7.44 2.63
CA PHE A 69 -3.87 8.03 3.82
C PHE A 69 -5.35 8.22 3.54
N ASP A 70 -6.17 7.30 4.03
CA ASP A 70 -7.63 7.38 3.90
C ASP A 70 -8.18 8.26 5.01
N GLY A 71 -8.89 9.32 4.66
CA GLY A 71 -9.40 10.32 5.60
C GLY A 71 -10.88 10.11 5.92
N HIS A 72 -11.26 10.32 7.17
CA HIS A 72 -12.66 10.31 7.59
C HIS A 72 -12.99 11.48 8.51
N GLY A 73 -14.24 11.95 8.45
CA GLY A 73 -14.68 13.11 9.22
C GLY A 73 -14.08 14.44 8.74
N GLY A 74 -13.58 14.47 7.50
CA GLY A 74 -12.84 15.59 6.92
C GLY A 74 -11.44 15.19 6.44
N ALA A 75 -11.04 15.71 5.28
CA ALA A 75 -9.69 15.56 4.69
C ALA A 75 -8.49 16.01 5.57
N ARG A 76 -8.72 16.76 6.66
CA ARG A 76 -7.65 17.48 7.38
C ARG A 76 -6.64 16.57 8.06
N ALA A 77 -7.08 15.44 8.63
CA ALA A 77 -6.19 14.50 9.28
C ALA A 77 -5.27 13.83 8.24
N ALA A 78 -5.85 13.30 7.16
CA ALA A 78 -5.10 12.66 6.08
C ALA A 78 -4.12 13.63 5.41
N GLU A 79 -4.54 14.86 5.14
CA GLU A 79 -3.68 15.92 4.61
C GLU A 79 -2.50 16.23 5.55
N TYR A 80 -2.77 16.35 6.85
CA TYR A 80 -1.73 16.62 7.84
C TYR A 80 -0.72 15.47 7.93
N VAL A 81 -1.20 14.22 7.99
CA VAL A 81 -0.34 13.03 8.03
C VAL A 81 0.55 12.98 6.78
N LYS A 82 -0.04 13.17 5.59
CA LYS A 82 0.69 13.23 4.33
C LYS A 82 1.80 14.30 4.33
N GLN A 83 1.53 15.49 4.87
CA GLN A 83 2.52 16.57 4.89
C GLN A 83 3.68 16.31 5.88
N ASN A 84 3.38 15.71 7.03
CA ASN A 84 4.29 15.71 8.18
C ASN A 84 4.95 14.35 8.46
N LEU A 85 4.28 13.22 8.21
CA LEU A 85 4.74 11.91 8.68
C LEU A 85 6.14 11.54 8.15
N PHE A 86 6.32 11.56 6.83
CA PHE A 86 7.62 11.26 6.23
C PHE A 86 8.70 12.29 6.57
N SER A 87 8.31 13.56 6.73
CA SER A 87 9.21 14.63 7.15
C SER A 87 9.72 14.41 8.58
N ASN A 88 8.85 13.93 9.48
CA ASN A 88 9.21 13.58 10.86
C ASN A 88 10.08 12.32 10.89
N LEU A 89 9.77 11.34 10.05
CA LEU A 89 10.52 10.10 9.96
C LEU A 89 11.96 10.30 9.47
N ILE A 90 12.16 11.01 8.36
CA ILE A 90 13.51 11.27 7.81
C ILE A 90 14.40 12.02 8.81
N LYS A 91 13.82 12.95 9.59
CA LYS A 91 14.55 13.73 10.60
C LYS A 91 14.83 12.95 11.88
N HIS A 92 14.28 11.74 12.03
CA HIS A 92 14.45 10.95 13.24
C HIS A 92 15.91 10.49 13.36
N PRO A 93 16.57 10.68 14.53
CA PRO A 93 18.00 10.35 14.69
C PRO A 93 18.31 8.87 14.48
N ASN A 94 17.32 8.00 14.69
CA ASN A 94 17.46 6.56 14.50
C ASN A 94 16.88 6.05 13.17
N PHE A 95 16.57 6.93 12.20
CA PHE A 95 15.90 6.52 10.96
C PHE A 95 16.62 5.36 10.24
N ILE A 96 17.95 5.44 10.12
CA ILE A 96 18.76 4.40 9.47
C ILE A 96 19.13 3.27 10.44
N SER A 97 19.54 3.61 11.67
CA SER A 97 20.06 2.64 12.64
C SER A 97 18.99 1.73 13.26
N ASP A 98 17.78 2.26 13.47
CA ASP A 98 16.62 1.53 13.98
C ASP A 98 15.32 2.09 13.38
N THR A 99 15.12 1.78 12.10
CA THR A 99 13.99 2.26 11.30
C THR A 99 12.64 1.88 11.90
N LYS A 100 12.52 0.72 12.56
CA LYS A 100 11.26 0.28 13.18
C LYS A 100 10.85 1.20 14.33
N SER A 101 11.78 1.45 15.24
CA SER A 101 11.54 2.39 16.34
C SER A 101 11.29 3.81 15.82
N ALA A 102 12.06 4.25 14.81
CA ALA A 102 11.85 5.55 14.18
C ALA A 102 10.46 5.71 13.55
N ILE A 103 9.93 4.65 12.92
CA ILE A 103 8.56 4.64 12.39
C ILE A 103 7.54 4.78 13.53
N ALA A 104 7.63 3.95 14.57
CA ALA A 104 6.70 4.01 15.70
C ALA A 104 6.70 5.40 16.38
N ASP A 105 7.89 5.96 16.61
CA ASP A 105 8.05 7.29 17.20
C ASP A 105 7.51 8.40 16.26
N ALA A 106 7.76 8.31 14.95
CA ALA A 106 7.27 9.28 13.98
C ALA A 106 5.74 9.26 13.87
N TYR A 107 5.11 8.08 13.93
CA TYR A 107 3.65 7.93 13.95
C TYR A 107 3.06 8.59 15.19
N SER A 108 3.55 8.21 16.38
CA SER A 108 3.11 8.77 17.66
C SER A 108 3.30 10.28 17.75
N HIS A 109 4.45 10.78 17.28
CA HIS A 109 4.76 12.21 17.26
C HIS A 109 3.83 12.97 16.30
N THR A 110 3.61 12.46 15.08
CA THR A 110 2.75 13.10 14.09
C THR A 110 1.30 13.17 14.57
N ASP A 111 0.78 12.10 15.17
CA ASP A 111 -0.55 12.08 15.78
C ASP A 111 -0.68 13.10 16.93
N SER A 112 0.30 13.13 17.82
CA SER A 112 0.34 14.06 18.95
C SER A 112 0.35 15.53 18.49
N GLU A 113 1.12 15.86 17.45
CA GLU A 113 1.18 17.22 16.92
C GLU A 113 -0.11 17.61 16.19
N PHE A 114 -0.72 16.69 15.44
CA PHE A 114 -2.04 16.91 14.84
C PHE A 114 -3.08 17.24 15.92
N LEU A 115 -3.16 16.41 16.96
CA LEU A 115 -4.08 16.59 18.09
C LEU A 115 -3.80 17.86 18.92
N LYS A 116 -2.60 18.46 18.86
CA LYS A 116 -2.35 19.77 19.49
C LYS A 116 -2.74 20.93 18.58
N SER A 117 -2.55 20.79 17.27
CA SER A 117 -2.85 21.83 16.27
C SER A 117 -4.35 22.08 16.10
N GLU A 118 -5.15 21.06 16.38
CA GLU A 118 -6.59 21.04 16.32
C GLU A 118 -7.22 21.91 17.45
N ASN A 119 -7.45 23.20 17.21
CA ASN A 119 -8.10 24.08 18.18
C ASN A 119 -9.61 23.82 18.27
N SER A 120 -10.09 22.86 19.07
CA SER A 120 -11.48 22.71 19.59
C SER A 120 -12.68 22.87 18.62
N GLN A 121 -12.47 23.02 17.32
CA GLN A 121 -13.49 23.36 16.32
C GLN A 121 -14.22 22.11 15.85
N ASN A 122 -14.92 21.42 16.77
CA ASN A 122 -16.00 20.42 16.57
C ASN A 122 -15.91 19.40 15.41
N LYS A 123 -14.76 19.21 14.77
CA LYS A 123 -14.58 18.30 13.65
C LYS A 123 -13.56 17.25 14.05
N ASP A 124 -14.07 16.14 14.56
CA ASP A 124 -13.27 14.97 14.89
C ASP A 124 -12.93 14.26 13.57
N ALA A 125 -11.81 14.67 12.97
CA ALA A 125 -11.28 14.08 11.76
C ALA A 125 -10.20 13.06 12.13
N GLY A 126 -10.13 11.99 11.35
CA GLY A 126 -9.10 10.97 11.50
C GLY A 126 -8.60 10.49 10.15
N SER A 127 -7.55 9.69 10.18
CA SER A 127 -7.00 9.09 8.98
C SER A 127 -6.29 7.78 9.25
N THR A 128 -6.42 6.85 8.33
CA THR A 128 -5.58 5.66 8.23
C THR A 128 -4.21 6.03 7.64
N ALA A 129 -3.23 5.14 7.77
CA ALA A 129 -1.99 5.24 7.03
C ALA A 129 -1.47 3.83 6.72
N SER A 130 -1.34 3.52 5.44
CA SER A 130 -0.59 2.37 4.95
C SER A 130 0.65 2.89 4.23
N THR A 131 1.82 2.68 4.84
CA THR A 131 3.09 3.23 4.35
C THR A 131 4.11 2.14 4.09
N ALA A 132 4.98 2.39 3.10
CA ALA A 132 6.13 1.58 2.79
C ALA A 132 7.39 2.46 2.74
N ILE A 133 8.39 2.04 3.49
CA ILE A 133 9.67 2.70 3.69
C ILE A 133 10.75 1.76 3.19
N LEU A 134 11.37 2.11 2.06
CA LEU A 134 12.48 1.39 1.47
C LEU A 134 13.79 2.05 1.90
N VAL A 135 14.66 1.30 2.59
CA VAL A 135 16.02 1.71 2.98
C VAL A 135 16.98 0.66 2.46
N GLY A 136 17.72 0.97 1.39
CA GLY A 136 18.54 -0.02 0.68
C GLY A 136 17.66 -1.14 0.10
N ASP A 137 17.87 -2.38 0.54
CA ASP A 137 17.04 -3.55 0.18
C ASP A 137 15.98 -3.93 1.23
N ARG A 138 15.83 -3.11 2.28
CA ARG A 138 14.86 -3.35 3.37
C ARG A 138 13.58 -2.59 3.12
N LEU A 139 12.47 -3.30 2.97
CA LEU A 139 11.13 -2.75 2.82
C LEU A 139 10.37 -2.89 4.13
N LEU A 140 10.13 -1.77 4.82
CA LEU A 140 9.32 -1.72 6.03
C LEU A 140 7.93 -1.21 5.68
N VAL A 141 6.93 -2.05 5.89
CA VAL A 141 5.52 -1.70 5.75
C VAL A 141 4.95 -1.43 7.12
N ALA A 142 4.37 -0.24 7.32
CA ALA A 142 3.74 0.16 8.56
C ALA A 142 2.29 0.55 8.29
N ASN A 143 1.37 -0.02 9.07
CA ASN A 143 -0.07 0.17 8.89
C ASN A 143 -0.77 0.64 10.16
N VAL A 144 -1.70 1.59 10.00
CA VAL A 144 -2.68 2.06 10.98
C VAL A 144 -4.00 2.19 10.24
N GLY A 145 -5.06 1.53 10.71
CA GLY A 145 -6.37 1.51 10.03
C GLY A 145 -6.52 0.36 9.04
N ASP A 146 -7.40 0.51 8.06
CA ASP A 146 -7.87 -0.52 7.13
C ASP A 146 -7.52 -0.27 5.65
N SER A 147 -6.71 0.76 5.37
CA SER A 147 -5.85 0.72 4.19
C SER A 147 -4.94 -0.52 4.26
N ARG A 148 -4.54 -1.06 3.10
CA ARG A 148 -3.78 -2.32 3.04
C ARG A 148 -2.60 -2.26 2.08
N ALA A 149 -1.58 -3.05 2.42
CA ALA A 149 -0.36 -3.27 1.67
C ALA A 149 -0.24 -4.75 1.27
N VAL A 150 -0.04 -5.00 -0.02
CA VAL A 150 0.09 -6.35 -0.61
C VAL A 150 1.29 -6.38 -1.53
N ILE A 151 2.20 -7.34 -1.33
CA ILE A 151 3.30 -7.59 -2.28
C ILE A 151 2.96 -8.73 -3.24
N CYS A 152 3.52 -8.66 -4.44
CA CYS A 152 3.67 -9.80 -5.33
C CYS A 152 5.06 -10.40 -5.11
N ARG A 153 5.13 -11.61 -4.53
CA ARG A 153 6.37 -12.37 -4.38
C ARG A 153 6.29 -13.71 -5.09
N GLY A 154 7.22 -13.99 -6.00
CA GLY A 154 7.24 -15.20 -6.81
C GLY A 154 5.90 -15.41 -7.55
N GLY A 155 5.28 -14.33 -8.00
CA GLY A 155 3.98 -14.34 -8.65
C GLY A 155 2.75 -14.51 -7.76
N HIS A 156 2.89 -14.53 -6.42
CA HIS A 156 1.77 -14.72 -5.48
C HIS A 156 1.52 -13.46 -4.65
N ALA A 157 0.25 -13.22 -4.32
CA ALA A 157 -0.14 -12.14 -3.42
C ALA A 157 0.18 -12.50 -1.97
N ILE A 158 0.84 -11.60 -1.27
CA ILE A 158 1.11 -11.72 0.18
C ILE A 158 0.73 -10.40 0.83
N ALA A 159 -0.27 -10.43 1.71
CA ALA A 159 -0.58 -9.28 2.56
C ALA A 159 0.59 -9.05 3.54
N VAL A 160 1.12 -7.83 3.51
CA VAL A 160 2.24 -7.38 4.37
C VAL A 160 1.78 -6.36 5.41
N SER A 161 0.49 -6.03 5.41
CA SER A 161 -0.19 -5.38 6.52
C SER A 161 -1.44 -6.19 6.92
N ARG A 162 -1.97 -5.88 8.11
CA ARG A 162 -3.27 -6.33 8.59
C ARG A 162 -4.18 -5.12 8.79
N ASP A 163 -5.41 -5.21 8.33
CA ASP A 163 -6.42 -4.18 8.56
C ASP A 163 -6.77 -4.13 10.05
N HIS A 164 -6.90 -2.94 10.61
CA HIS A 164 -7.26 -2.73 12.00
C HIS A 164 -8.77 -2.52 12.14
N LYS A 165 -9.52 -3.64 12.13
CA LYS A 165 -10.99 -3.65 12.26
C LYS A 165 -11.42 -3.90 13.71
N PRO A 166 -12.47 -3.22 14.24
CA PRO A 166 -12.88 -3.33 15.63
C PRO A 166 -13.31 -4.72 16.12
N ASP A 167 -13.69 -5.64 15.25
CA ASP A 167 -14.10 -7.01 15.60
C ASP A 167 -12.97 -8.02 15.68
N GLN A 168 -11.76 -7.64 15.29
CA GLN A 168 -10.60 -8.47 15.50
C GLN A 168 -10.37 -8.66 16.99
N LYS A 169 -10.06 -9.91 17.39
CA LYS A 169 -10.08 -10.33 18.79
C LYS A 169 -9.18 -9.48 19.68
N ASP A 170 -7.98 -9.19 19.22
CA ASP A 170 -6.98 -8.40 19.93
C ASP A 170 -7.31 -6.90 19.95
N GLU A 171 -7.78 -6.34 18.83
CA GLU A 171 -8.23 -4.95 18.78
C GLU A 171 -9.44 -4.71 19.67
N ARG A 172 -10.43 -5.60 19.61
CA ARG A 172 -11.61 -5.56 20.47
C ARG A 172 -11.23 -5.63 21.94
N GLN A 173 -10.34 -6.56 22.30
CA GLN A 173 -9.85 -6.71 23.66
C GLN A 173 -9.18 -5.41 24.14
N ARG A 174 -8.27 -4.83 23.33
CA ARG A 174 -7.61 -3.56 23.65
C ARG A 174 -8.60 -2.42 23.88
N ILE A 175 -9.63 -2.32 23.04
CA ILE A 175 -10.70 -1.30 23.17
C ILE A 175 -11.48 -1.49 24.48
N GLU A 176 -11.91 -2.71 24.78
CA GLU A 176 -12.72 -3.03 25.96
C GLU A 176 -11.92 -2.89 27.27
N GLU A 177 -10.64 -3.28 27.27
CA GLU A 177 -9.71 -3.09 28.40
C GLU A 177 -9.44 -1.60 28.68
N ALA A 178 -9.44 -0.77 27.65
CA ALA A 178 -9.38 0.68 27.79
C ALA A 178 -10.71 1.31 28.25
N GLY A 179 -11.77 0.52 28.48
CA GLY A 179 -13.09 0.99 28.92
C GLY A 179 -14.03 1.43 27.79
N GLY A 180 -13.63 1.19 26.54
CA GLY A 180 -14.47 1.39 25.36
C GLY A 180 -15.41 0.21 25.11
N PHE A 181 -16.13 0.25 24.00
CA PHE A 181 -16.95 -0.87 23.55
C PHE A 181 -16.97 -0.94 22.02
N VAL A 182 -17.24 -2.13 21.49
CA VAL A 182 -17.44 -2.39 20.07
C VAL A 182 -18.88 -2.78 19.84
N MET A 183 -19.55 -2.15 18.89
CA MET A 183 -20.94 -2.45 18.55
C MET A 183 -21.14 -2.66 17.05
N TRP A 184 -22.08 -3.52 16.70
CA TRP A 184 -22.52 -3.71 15.32
C TRP A 184 -23.55 -2.64 14.93
N ALA A 185 -23.23 -1.84 13.92
CA ALA A 185 -24.12 -0.84 13.31
C ALA A 185 -23.87 -0.77 11.79
N GLY A 186 -24.36 -1.78 11.07
CA GLY A 186 -24.07 -2.02 9.65
C GLY A 186 -22.69 -2.63 9.41
N THR A 187 -21.70 -2.21 10.20
CA THR A 187 -20.37 -2.81 10.37
C THR A 187 -19.97 -2.69 11.85
N TRP A 188 -18.90 -3.35 12.27
CA TRP A 188 -18.37 -3.25 13.63
C TRP A 188 -17.71 -1.89 13.86
N ARG A 189 -18.07 -1.22 14.95
CA ARG A 189 -17.63 0.15 15.24
C ARG A 189 -17.18 0.35 16.68
N VAL A 190 -16.09 1.09 16.87
CA VAL A 190 -15.62 1.57 18.17
C VAL A 190 -16.55 2.67 18.66
N GLY A 191 -17.10 2.51 19.87
CA GLY A 191 -18.04 3.45 20.47
C GLY A 191 -19.33 3.66 19.65
N GLY A 192 -19.60 2.80 18.66
CA GLY A 192 -20.68 2.98 17.69
C GLY A 192 -20.42 3.95 16.55
N VAL A 193 -19.21 4.51 16.47
CA VAL A 193 -18.88 5.59 15.53
C VAL A 193 -17.91 5.12 14.45
N LEU A 194 -16.69 4.71 14.82
CA LEU A 194 -15.61 4.47 13.86
C LEU A 194 -15.49 3.00 13.46
N ALA A 195 -15.41 2.72 12.16
CA ALA A 195 -15.27 1.36 11.61
C ALA A 195 -13.81 0.85 11.59
N VAL A 196 -12.87 1.67 12.07
CA VAL A 196 -11.46 1.36 12.28
C VAL A 196 -11.13 1.36 13.77
N SER A 197 -10.21 0.49 14.20
CA SER A 197 -9.74 0.43 15.58
C SER A 197 -8.46 1.23 15.83
N ARG A 198 -7.74 1.60 14.76
CA ARG A 198 -6.52 2.42 14.81
C ARG A 198 -6.58 3.50 13.74
N ALA A 199 -6.18 4.71 14.10
CA ALA A 199 -6.15 5.88 13.21
C ALA A 199 -5.32 7.01 13.83
N PHE A 200 -4.82 7.90 12.97
CA PHE A 200 -4.39 9.24 13.36
C PHE A 200 -5.62 10.12 13.63
N GLY A 201 -5.50 11.09 14.53
CA GLY A 201 -6.61 11.97 14.89
C GLY A 201 -7.63 11.28 15.79
N ASP A 202 -8.92 11.46 15.49
CA ASP A 202 -10.04 10.90 16.27
C ASP A 202 -9.95 11.23 17.77
N ARG A 203 -9.77 12.52 18.07
CA ARG A 203 -9.57 13.04 19.43
C ARG A 203 -10.60 12.50 20.41
N LEU A 204 -11.89 12.48 20.05
CA LEU A 204 -12.95 12.09 20.97
C LEU A 204 -12.88 10.60 21.35
N LEU A 205 -12.26 9.79 20.49
CA LEU A 205 -12.11 8.34 20.67
C LEU A 205 -10.66 7.91 20.86
N LYS A 206 -9.72 8.84 21.04
CA LYS A 206 -8.27 8.54 21.06
C LYS A 206 -7.84 7.57 22.16
N GLN A 207 -8.59 7.51 23.26
CA GLN A 207 -8.39 6.50 24.31
C GLN A 207 -8.53 5.06 23.76
N TYR A 208 -9.33 4.86 22.72
CA TYR A 208 -9.66 3.57 22.12
C TYR A 208 -9.07 3.41 20.71
N VAL A 209 -8.87 4.50 19.99
CA VAL A 209 -8.37 4.52 18.61
C VAL A 209 -6.96 5.08 18.60
N VAL A 210 -5.97 4.18 18.57
CA VAL A 210 -4.54 4.53 18.69
C VAL A 210 -3.90 4.70 17.32
N ALA A 211 -2.84 5.51 17.23
CA ALA A 211 -2.02 5.66 16.02
C ALA A 211 -0.76 4.76 16.04
N ASP A 212 -0.81 3.64 16.78
CA ASP A 212 0.30 2.71 16.92
C ASP A 212 0.37 1.75 15.72
N PRO A 213 1.45 1.80 14.90
CA PRO A 213 1.53 1.01 13.68
C PRO A 213 1.91 -0.45 13.92
N GLU A 214 1.31 -1.35 13.15
CA GLU A 214 1.89 -2.68 12.94
C GLU A 214 2.93 -2.60 11.83
N ILE A 215 4.16 -3.02 12.12
CA ILE A 215 5.29 -2.92 11.22
C ILE A 215 5.77 -4.31 10.80
N LYS A 216 5.74 -4.58 9.49
CA LYS A 216 6.34 -5.76 8.87
C LYS A 216 7.55 -5.37 8.06
N GLU A 217 8.61 -6.16 8.14
CA GLU A 217 9.83 -5.95 7.35
C GLU A 217 10.01 -7.10 6.36
N GLU A 218 10.25 -6.73 5.11
CA GLU A 218 10.51 -7.62 4.00
C GLU A 218 11.86 -7.26 3.37
N ARG A 219 12.55 -8.25 2.82
CA ARG A 219 13.71 -8.01 1.97
C ARG A 219 13.26 -7.91 0.51
N VAL A 220 13.73 -6.88 -0.17
CA VAL A 220 13.62 -6.74 -1.63
C VAL A 220 14.71 -7.62 -2.24
N ASP A 221 14.27 -8.71 -2.86
CA ASP A 221 15.10 -9.64 -3.62
C ASP A 221 14.46 -9.86 -5.00
N SER A 222 15.09 -10.69 -5.83
CA SER A 222 14.59 -11.00 -7.19
C SER A 222 13.21 -11.67 -7.22
N SER A 223 12.71 -12.17 -6.08
CA SER A 223 11.37 -12.73 -5.98
C SER A 223 10.29 -11.69 -5.67
N LEU A 224 10.65 -10.55 -5.05
CA LEU A 224 9.70 -9.49 -4.70
C LEU A 224 9.54 -8.53 -5.90
N GLU A 225 8.48 -8.73 -6.68
CA GLU A 225 8.29 -8.05 -7.97
C GLU A 225 7.71 -6.63 -7.81
N PHE A 226 6.68 -6.48 -6.97
CA PHE A 226 6.04 -5.19 -6.73
C PHE A 226 5.24 -5.19 -5.42
N LEU A 227 4.96 -3.99 -4.92
CA LEU A 227 4.08 -3.67 -3.80
C LEU A 227 2.89 -2.87 -4.30
N ILE A 228 1.71 -3.11 -3.73
CA ILE A 228 0.49 -2.33 -3.87
C ILE A 228 0.11 -1.80 -2.48
N LEU A 229 -0.01 -0.48 -2.35
CA LEU A 229 -0.67 0.19 -1.23
C LEU A 229 -2.00 0.75 -1.74
N ALA A 230 -3.10 0.57 -1.02
CA ALA A 230 -4.36 1.22 -1.38
C ALA A 230 -5.30 1.41 -0.18
N SER A 231 -6.22 2.36 -0.31
CA SER A 231 -7.37 2.55 0.58
C SER A 231 -8.38 1.40 0.45
N ASP A 232 -9.31 1.31 1.39
CA ASP A 232 -10.34 0.26 1.39
C ASP A 232 -11.29 0.38 0.18
N GLY A 233 -11.38 1.56 -0.44
CA GLY A 233 -12.07 1.78 -1.71
C GLY A 233 -11.64 0.83 -2.83
N LEU A 234 -10.41 0.29 -2.80
CA LEU A 234 -9.99 -0.86 -3.62
C LEU A 234 -10.34 -2.20 -2.95
N TRP A 235 -9.89 -2.38 -1.72
CA TRP A 235 -9.85 -3.69 -1.05
C TRP A 235 -11.23 -4.26 -0.67
N ASP A 236 -12.25 -3.41 -0.61
CA ASP A 236 -13.63 -3.81 -0.37
C ASP A 236 -14.24 -4.57 -1.57
N VAL A 237 -13.71 -4.37 -2.77
CA VAL A 237 -14.27 -4.93 -4.01
C VAL A 237 -13.29 -5.75 -4.85
N VAL A 238 -11.99 -5.69 -4.53
CA VAL A 238 -10.92 -6.46 -5.18
C VAL A 238 -10.11 -7.24 -4.15
N THR A 239 -10.00 -8.55 -4.36
CA THR A 239 -9.16 -9.42 -3.51
C THR A 239 -7.66 -9.22 -3.77
N ASN A 240 -6.82 -9.64 -2.82
CA ASN A 240 -5.36 -9.50 -2.93
C ASN A 240 -4.82 -10.21 -4.20
N GLU A 241 -5.29 -11.43 -4.46
CA GLU A 241 -4.89 -12.24 -5.61
C GLU A 241 -5.34 -11.62 -6.94
N GLU A 242 -6.56 -11.09 -7.01
CA GLU A 242 -7.06 -10.38 -8.18
C GLU A 242 -6.23 -9.13 -8.47
N ALA A 243 -5.93 -8.32 -7.44
CA ALA A 243 -5.12 -7.12 -7.59
C ALA A 243 -3.72 -7.45 -8.16
N VAL A 244 -3.05 -8.44 -7.58
CA VAL A 244 -1.75 -8.91 -8.08
C VAL A 244 -1.86 -9.45 -9.50
N SER A 245 -2.88 -10.25 -9.81
CA SER A 245 -3.07 -10.81 -11.16
C SER A 245 -3.30 -9.73 -12.22
N MET A 246 -3.99 -8.64 -11.88
CA MET A 246 -4.23 -7.51 -12.79
C MET A 246 -2.96 -6.69 -13.04
N VAL A 247 -2.15 -6.47 -12.00
CA VAL A 247 -0.93 -5.64 -12.08
C VAL A 247 0.24 -6.39 -12.71
N LYS A 248 0.35 -7.69 -12.46
CA LYS A 248 1.48 -8.51 -12.92
C LYS A 248 1.85 -8.35 -14.41
N PRO A 249 0.92 -8.36 -15.38
CA PRO A 249 1.26 -8.18 -16.80
C PRO A 249 1.61 -6.73 -17.18
N ILE A 250 1.40 -5.74 -16.31
CA ILE A 250 1.57 -4.31 -16.59
C ILE A 250 2.93 -3.84 -16.07
N LYS A 251 3.85 -3.49 -16.99
CA LYS A 251 5.20 -3.04 -16.61
C LYS A 251 5.18 -1.66 -15.94
N GLU A 252 4.44 -0.71 -16.51
CA GLU A 252 4.37 0.66 -16.00
C GLU A 252 3.47 0.74 -14.75
N PRO A 253 4.00 1.11 -13.57
CA PRO A 253 3.22 1.10 -12.33
C PRO A 253 2.02 2.06 -12.36
N GLU A 254 2.12 3.20 -13.04
CA GLU A 254 1.00 4.16 -13.17
C GLU A 254 -0.20 3.50 -13.87
N GLU A 255 0.04 2.76 -14.96
CA GLU A 255 -1.01 2.04 -15.68
C GLU A 255 -1.59 0.89 -14.84
N GLY A 256 -0.76 0.25 -14.00
CA GLY A 256 -1.22 -0.72 -13.02
C GLY A 256 -2.19 -0.09 -12.00
N ALA A 257 -1.84 1.09 -11.48
CA ALA A 257 -2.67 1.80 -10.52
C ALA A 257 -3.99 2.25 -11.14
N LYS A 258 -3.96 2.81 -12.36
CA LYS A 258 -5.17 3.15 -13.14
C LYS A 258 -6.06 1.93 -13.38
N ARG A 259 -5.46 0.78 -13.75
CA ARG A 259 -6.19 -0.46 -14.00
C ARG A 259 -6.96 -0.93 -12.77
N LEU A 260 -6.34 -0.88 -11.59
CA LEU A 260 -6.98 -1.27 -10.33
C LEU A 260 -8.07 -0.27 -9.91
N MET A 261 -7.80 1.03 -10.04
CA MET A 261 -8.77 2.08 -9.72
C MET A 261 -10.03 1.94 -10.60
N GLN A 262 -9.84 1.72 -11.91
CA GLN A 262 -10.93 1.47 -12.84
C GLN A 262 -11.72 0.21 -12.48
N GLU A 263 -11.04 -0.89 -12.11
CA GLU A 263 -11.71 -2.11 -11.66
C GLU A 263 -12.60 -1.84 -10.45
N ALA A 264 -12.07 -1.17 -9.43
CA ALA A 264 -12.80 -0.88 -8.20
C ALA A 264 -14.05 -0.02 -8.49
N TYR A 265 -13.91 0.98 -9.35
CA TYR A 265 -15.03 1.82 -9.78
C TYR A 265 -16.10 1.01 -10.53
N GLU A 266 -15.70 0.16 -11.49
CA GLU A 266 -16.60 -0.69 -12.29
C GLU A 266 -17.33 -1.75 -11.45
N ARG A 267 -16.65 -2.30 -10.43
CA ARG A 267 -17.26 -3.20 -9.43
C ARG A 267 -18.18 -2.49 -8.45
N GLY A 268 -18.28 -1.16 -8.56
CA GLY A 268 -19.27 -0.38 -7.89
C GLY A 268 -18.82 0.18 -6.55
N SER A 269 -17.50 0.23 -6.27
CA SER A 269 -16.95 0.91 -5.09
C SER A 269 -17.64 2.26 -4.88
N SER A 270 -18.01 2.53 -3.64
CA SER A 270 -18.72 3.73 -3.22
C SER A 270 -17.84 4.70 -2.45
N ASP A 271 -16.52 4.46 -2.42
CA ASP A 271 -15.57 5.27 -1.68
C ASP A 271 -14.63 6.08 -2.57
N ASN A 272 -13.79 6.90 -1.93
CA ASN A 272 -12.56 7.37 -2.54
C ASN A 272 -11.66 6.17 -2.84
N ILE A 273 -10.88 6.25 -3.92
CA ILE A 273 -10.03 5.14 -4.36
C ILE A 273 -8.64 5.70 -4.61
N THR A 274 -7.67 5.28 -3.80
CA THR A 274 -6.27 5.70 -3.94
C THR A 274 -5.35 4.50 -3.91
N ILE A 275 -4.45 4.44 -4.89
CA ILE A 275 -3.60 3.28 -5.13
C ILE A 275 -2.19 3.79 -5.44
N VAL A 276 -1.19 3.21 -4.78
CA VAL A 276 0.23 3.39 -5.07
C VAL A 276 0.84 2.02 -5.35
N ILE A 277 1.53 1.89 -6.49
CA ILE A 277 2.26 0.69 -6.88
C ILE A 277 3.74 1.03 -6.94
N VAL A 278 4.57 0.20 -6.31
CA VAL A 278 6.03 0.26 -6.38
C VAL A 278 6.52 -1.02 -7.02
N ARG A 279 7.20 -0.93 -8.16
CA ARG A 279 7.76 -2.07 -8.87
C ARG A 279 9.27 -2.10 -8.66
N PHE A 280 9.78 -3.23 -8.19
CA PHE A 280 11.20 -3.43 -7.98
C PHE A 280 11.81 -4.02 -9.25
N LEU A 281 12.92 -3.44 -9.68
CA LEU A 281 13.60 -3.79 -10.91
C LEU A 281 14.82 -4.63 -10.54
N ALA A 282 14.94 -5.79 -11.15
CA ALA A 282 16.09 -6.66 -10.92
C ALA A 282 17.37 -5.94 -11.41
N ASN A 283 18.42 -5.97 -10.60
CA ASN A 283 19.76 -5.70 -11.10
C ASN A 283 20.18 -6.91 -11.94
N ASP A 284 20.65 -6.69 -13.17
CA ASP A 284 21.14 -7.74 -14.06
C ASP A 284 22.34 -8.55 -13.50
N ASP A 285 22.88 -8.14 -12.35
CA ASP A 285 24.08 -8.72 -11.71
C ASP A 285 23.85 -10.08 -11.02
N ASP A 286 22.61 -10.55 -10.85
CA ASP A 286 22.32 -11.86 -10.24
C ASP A 286 22.35 -13.04 -11.24
N HIS A 287 22.94 -12.86 -12.43
CA HIS A 287 23.27 -13.97 -13.32
C HIS A 287 24.41 -14.82 -12.74
N HIS A 288 24.09 -15.75 -11.86
CA HIS A 288 24.95 -16.89 -11.60
C HIS A 288 25.19 -17.65 -12.93
N PRO A 289 26.45 -17.90 -13.34
CA PRO A 289 26.72 -18.66 -14.54
C PRO A 289 26.19 -20.08 -14.35
N VAL A 290 25.22 -20.46 -15.17
CA VAL A 290 24.74 -21.84 -15.28
C VAL A 290 25.94 -22.71 -15.63
N ALA A 291 26.30 -23.62 -14.73
CA ALA A 291 27.35 -24.59 -14.98
C ALA A 291 27.00 -25.41 -16.22
N VAL A 292 27.76 -25.20 -17.31
CA VAL A 292 27.70 -26.02 -18.51
C VAL A 292 28.25 -27.39 -18.13
N VAL A 293 27.36 -28.38 -18.02
CA VAL A 293 27.75 -29.79 -17.93
C VAL A 293 28.14 -30.22 -19.34
N ASP A 294 29.44 -30.22 -19.61
CA ASP A 294 30.01 -30.76 -20.84
C ASP A 294 29.98 -32.29 -20.77
N SER A 295 29.08 -32.91 -21.53
CA SER A 295 29.06 -34.35 -21.73
C SER A 295 29.74 -34.71 -23.05
N SER A 296 31.07 -34.80 -23.03
CA SER A 296 31.86 -35.35 -24.13
C SER A 296 32.58 -36.66 -23.73
N SER A 297 32.06 -37.75 -24.31
CA SER A 297 32.73 -38.98 -24.77
C SER A 297 33.76 -39.70 -23.87
N SER A 298 33.46 -40.96 -23.53
CA SER A 298 34.43 -42.04 -23.67
C SER A 298 33.75 -43.36 -24.06
N SER A 299 33.83 -43.68 -25.36
CA SER A 299 33.72 -45.04 -25.86
C SER A 299 35.13 -45.62 -25.92
N HIS A 300 35.40 -46.71 -25.20
CA HIS A 300 36.59 -47.52 -25.41
C HIS A 300 36.19 -48.97 -25.70
N ASN A 301 36.40 -49.29 -26.98
CA ASN A 301 36.37 -50.61 -27.58
C ASN A 301 37.63 -51.37 -27.13
N SER A 302 37.53 -52.64 -26.73
CA SER A 302 38.71 -53.52 -26.66
C SER A 302 38.38 -54.89 -27.23
N SER A 303 39.07 -55.22 -28.32
CA SER A 303 39.07 -56.53 -28.97
C SER A 303 40.48 -57.08 -29.01
N SER A 304 40.65 -58.26 -28.38
CA SER A 304 41.48 -59.42 -28.77
C SER A 304 42.93 -59.24 -29.26
N GLY A 305 43.85 -59.98 -28.62
CA GLY A 305 45.18 -60.28 -29.17
C GLY A 305 46.04 -61.16 -28.24
N ALA A 306 46.25 -62.41 -28.62
CA ALA A 306 46.75 -63.55 -27.84
C ALA A 306 48.25 -63.62 -27.46
N SER A 307 48.52 -64.52 -26.49
CA SER A 307 49.63 -65.51 -26.42
C SER A 307 50.89 -65.19 -25.59
N LEU A 308 51.18 -65.99 -24.55
CA LEU A 308 52.26 -67.00 -24.50
C LEU A 308 52.48 -67.56 -23.07
N VAL A 309 52.28 -68.88 -22.93
CA VAL A 309 53.08 -69.94 -22.27
C VAL A 309 53.91 -69.60 -21.00
N ASN A 310 53.50 -70.14 -19.84
CA ASN A 310 54.08 -71.31 -19.14
C ASN A 310 53.30 -71.59 -17.85
#